data_AF-A0A803KXF4-F1
#
_entry.id   AF-A0A803KXF4-F1
#
_cell.length_a   1.000
_cell.length_b   1.000
_cell.length_c   1.000
_cell.angle_alpha   90.00
_cell.angle_beta   90.00
_cell.angle_gamma   90.00
#
_symmetry.space_group_name_H-M   'P 1'
#
loop_
_entity.id
_entity.type
_entity.pdbx_description
1 polymer ?
#
loop_
_entity_poly.entity_id
_entity_poly.type
_entity_poly.pdbx_seq_one_letter_code
_entity_poly.pdbx_strand_id
1 'polypeptide(L)'
;MDLGSWRIVLSLFGVISLLFSTCYCDKAPNYSFMKEATFAPQVSYYDYIIIGGGTAGCALAATLSEGAHVLLLERGGAPYGKKVVEEMSGFGANLSEDDVHNNNSTAQQFVSEDGVVSSRARVLGGGSAVNAGFYSRAGTDYVAKVGWSGSLVNESYAWIEKKVAFKPPMLQFQSAFRDGLVEAGVKPYNGFTYDHIVGTKIGGSIFDHNGKRHTAADLLEYANPNTTVVYLFATVHKIMFRTKGQYSQKPRAHGVIFRDSKGIKHKAYVKAGEMNEIILSAGALGSPQLLMLSGIGPKAHLKELGLELLVDQPMVGQGMTDNPMNAVMIPSPNPVEVSLIQAVGITEFGSYIEAASGTNFANSIIHLMPTSYKTSQPTSNQEYINKVASEKLYAGLILEKIIGPISSGHLLLKTKNPSDNPSVTFNYFKEKEDLTRCVKGMETIIKVIKSKSFSKFRYSELTIESLLTTMVNLPLNRCPRPANDTGLFTTLEQFCKQTVMTIWHYHGGCQVGRVVDKNYKVYNVSGLRVVDGSTFYASPGTNPQATVMMLGRYMGRRILQSRTAALKKKSFKD
;
A
#
# COMPACT_ATOMS: atom_id res chain seq x y z
N MET A 1 -67.84 -18.39 23.91
CA MET A 1 -67.65 -18.22 22.45
C MET A 1 -67.33 -16.75 22.21
N ASP A 2 -66.17 -16.32 21.74
CA ASP A 2 -64.91 -16.98 21.44
C ASP A 2 -63.82 -15.89 21.55
N LEU A 3 -62.73 -16.20 22.25
CA LEU A 3 -61.61 -15.32 22.58
C LEU A 3 -60.51 -15.58 21.55
N GLY A 4 -60.54 -14.89 20.40
CA GLY A 4 -59.60 -15.25 19.35
C GLY A 4 -59.45 -14.26 18.20
N SER A 5 -59.05 -13.01 18.44
CA SER A 5 -58.57 -12.16 17.32
C SER A 5 -57.61 -11.01 17.66
N TRP A 6 -57.23 -10.76 18.91
CA TRP A 6 -56.40 -9.58 19.26
C TRP A 6 -54.94 -9.83 19.61
N ARG A 7 -54.45 -11.07 19.42
CA ARG A 7 -53.03 -11.41 19.68
C ARG A 7 -52.13 -11.46 18.43
N ILE A 8 -52.64 -11.13 17.24
CA ILE A 8 -51.86 -11.21 15.99
C ILE A 8 -51.47 -9.83 15.43
N VAL A 9 -52.06 -8.72 15.92
CA VAL A 9 -51.73 -7.38 15.41
C VAL A 9 -50.65 -6.67 16.24
N LEU A 10 -50.40 -7.11 17.48
CA LEU A 10 -49.35 -6.54 18.35
C LEU A 10 -47.98 -7.22 18.22
N SER A 11 -47.89 -8.35 17.52
CA SER A 11 -46.63 -9.05 17.24
C SER A 11 -45.95 -8.60 15.94
N LEU A 12 -46.64 -7.83 15.09
CA LEU A 12 -46.07 -7.28 13.84
C LEU A 12 -45.40 -5.90 14.01
N PHE A 13 -45.76 -5.13 15.04
CA PHE A 13 -45.09 -3.87 15.36
C PHE A 13 -43.90 -4.03 16.32
N GLY A 14 -43.81 -5.15 17.06
CA GLY A 14 -42.69 -5.45 17.96
C GLY A 14 -41.47 -6.12 17.29
N VAL A 15 -41.59 -6.60 16.06
CA VAL A 15 -40.52 -7.29 15.33
C VAL A 15 -39.87 -6.41 14.24
N ILE A 16 -40.47 -5.26 13.90
CA ILE A 16 -39.91 -4.30 12.93
C ILE A 16 -38.96 -3.27 13.58
N SER A 17 -38.90 -3.20 14.92
CA SER A 17 -37.99 -2.28 15.64
C SER A 17 -36.61 -2.85 16.02
N LEU A 18 -36.23 -4.05 15.55
CA LEU A 18 -34.94 -4.69 15.91
C LEU A 18 -33.95 -4.90 14.74
N LEU A 19 -34.17 -4.30 13.58
CA LEU A 19 -33.24 -4.39 12.43
C LEU A 19 -32.76 -3.05 11.85
N PHE A 20 -33.04 -1.94 12.52
CA PHE A 20 -32.32 -0.68 12.25
C PHE A 20 -31.19 -0.55 13.26
N SER A 21 -30.10 -1.29 13.04
CA SER A 21 -28.80 -0.88 13.56
C SER A 21 -28.59 0.54 13.05
N THR A 22 -28.64 1.52 13.95
CA THR A 22 -28.42 2.93 13.66
C THR A 22 -27.17 3.04 12.82
N CYS A 23 -27.34 3.43 11.55
CA CYS A 23 -26.23 3.63 10.63
C CYS A 23 -25.38 4.76 11.22
N TYR A 24 -24.12 4.48 11.54
CA TYR A 24 -23.20 5.51 12.01
C TYR A 24 -23.10 6.61 10.94
N CYS A 25 -23.37 7.86 11.35
CA CYS A 25 -23.80 8.95 10.47
C CYS A 25 -22.67 9.81 9.89
N ASP A 26 -21.41 9.58 10.28
CA ASP A 26 -20.30 10.38 9.76
C ASP A 26 -19.91 9.89 8.37
N LYS A 27 -19.88 10.81 7.40
CA LYS A 27 -19.46 10.55 6.03
C LYS A 27 -18.14 11.26 5.75
N ALA A 28 -17.27 10.66 4.94
CA ALA A 28 -16.12 11.37 4.41
C ALA A 28 -16.58 12.67 3.74
N PRO A 29 -15.94 13.83 3.99
CA PRO A 29 -14.68 14.01 4.74
C PRO A 29 -14.85 14.35 6.24
N ASN A 30 -16.09 14.42 6.73
CA ASN A 30 -16.43 14.99 8.04
C ASN A 30 -16.65 13.89 9.08
N TYR A 31 -15.56 13.47 9.73
CA TYR A 31 -15.60 12.55 10.86
C TYR A 31 -15.49 13.32 12.19
N SER A 32 -16.52 13.23 13.04
CA SER A 32 -16.56 13.86 14.38
C SER A 32 -15.44 13.37 15.31
N PHE A 33 -14.95 12.15 15.07
CA PHE A 33 -13.89 11.50 15.81
C PHE A 33 -12.47 11.75 15.26
N MET A 34 -12.33 12.45 14.13
CA MET A 34 -11.04 12.77 13.51
C MET A 34 -10.58 14.18 13.88
N LYS A 35 -9.38 14.29 14.45
CA LYS A 35 -8.82 15.55 14.95
C LYS A 35 -7.33 15.62 14.67
N GLU A 36 -6.76 16.83 14.69
CA GLU A 36 -5.31 16.96 14.79
C GLU A 36 -4.82 16.51 16.17
N ALA A 37 -3.60 15.96 16.23
CA ALA A 37 -2.97 15.52 17.47
C ALA A 37 -2.77 16.64 18.50
N THR A 38 -2.79 17.91 18.07
CA THR A 38 -2.74 19.08 18.95
C THR A 38 -3.95 19.18 19.91
N PHE A 39 -5.07 18.53 19.57
CA PHE A 39 -6.24 18.39 20.43
C PHE A 39 -6.19 17.13 21.31
N ALA A 40 -5.16 16.30 21.18
CA ALA A 40 -5.04 15.11 21.98
C ALA A 40 -4.74 15.46 23.44
N PRO A 41 -5.35 14.78 24.42
CA PRO A 41 -4.97 14.94 25.80
C PRO A 41 -3.52 14.48 26.01
N GLN A 42 -2.85 15.00 27.04
CA GLN A 42 -1.48 14.60 27.35
C GLN A 42 -1.39 13.10 27.70
N VAL A 43 -2.45 12.55 28.31
CA VAL A 43 -2.59 11.14 28.67
C VAL A 43 -3.99 10.64 28.27
N SER A 44 -4.07 9.46 27.65
CA SER A 44 -5.35 8.81 27.29
C SER A 44 -5.29 7.28 27.33
N TYR A 45 -6.46 6.63 27.32
CA TYR A 45 -6.61 5.18 27.50
C TYR A 45 -7.62 4.56 26.53
N TYR A 46 -7.23 3.47 25.86
CA TYR A 46 -8.06 2.79 24.85
C TYR A 46 -7.96 1.27 24.97
N ASP A 47 -8.90 0.53 24.40
CA ASP A 47 -8.79 -0.93 24.34
C ASP A 47 -7.78 -1.37 23.28
N TYR A 48 -7.72 -0.63 22.18
CA TYR A 48 -6.72 -0.81 21.12
C TYR A 48 -6.11 0.53 20.71
N ILE A 49 -4.79 0.51 20.47
CA ILE A 49 -4.07 1.62 19.86
C ILE A 49 -3.47 1.11 18.54
N ILE A 50 -3.89 1.68 17.43
CA ILE A 50 -3.41 1.38 16.10
C ILE A 50 -2.44 2.49 15.67
N ILE A 51 -1.24 2.10 15.29
CA ILE A 51 -0.19 3.03 14.84
C ILE A 51 -0.08 2.93 13.32
N GLY A 52 -0.46 4.01 12.62
CA GLY A 52 -0.52 4.08 11.17
C GLY A 52 -1.95 4.00 10.67
N GLY A 53 -2.49 5.13 10.21
CA GLY A 53 -3.78 5.26 9.53
C GLY A 53 -3.71 4.85 8.06
N GLY A 54 -2.95 3.80 7.75
CA GLY A 54 -2.71 3.36 6.38
C GLY A 54 -3.81 2.45 5.82
N THR A 55 -3.46 1.79 4.72
CA THR A 55 -4.34 0.88 3.96
C THR A 55 -4.96 -0.22 4.85
N ALA A 56 -4.18 -0.84 5.74
CA ALA A 56 -4.70 -1.83 6.70
C ALA A 56 -5.30 -1.17 7.95
N GLY A 57 -4.66 -0.11 8.45
CA GLY A 57 -4.99 0.52 9.72
C GLY A 57 -6.41 1.11 9.76
N CYS A 58 -6.87 1.72 8.67
CA CYS A 58 -8.23 2.28 8.60
C CYS A 58 -9.31 1.17 8.69
N ALA A 59 -9.18 0.12 7.89
CA ALA A 59 -10.12 -1.01 7.91
C ALA A 59 -10.12 -1.74 9.27
N LEU A 60 -8.93 -1.88 9.88
CA LEU A 60 -8.76 -2.45 11.21
C LEU A 60 -9.44 -1.60 12.28
N ALA A 61 -9.23 -0.27 12.26
CA ALA A 61 -9.81 0.66 13.23
C ALA A 61 -11.34 0.64 13.17
N ALA A 62 -11.90 0.78 11.96
CA ALA A 62 -13.34 0.71 11.74
C ALA A 62 -13.91 -0.60 12.28
N THR A 63 -13.26 -1.73 11.98
CA THR A 63 -13.70 -3.05 12.47
C THR A 63 -13.65 -3.17 13.99
N LEU A 64 -12.53 -2.83 14.62
CA LEU A 64 -12.37 -2.99 16.07
C LEU A 64 -13.31 -2.07 16.87
N SER A 65 -13.69 -0.92 16.30
CA SER A 65 -14.62 0.03 16.93
C SER A 65 -16.02 -0.54 17.15
N GLU A 66 -16.40 -1.61 16.43
CA GLU A 66 -17.67 -2.33 16.60
C GLU A 66 -17.85 -2.89 18.03
N GLY A 67 -16.76 -3.13 18.75
CA GLY A 67 -16.82 -3.73 20.10
C GLY A 67 -15.69 -3.30 21.04
N ALA A 68 -15.02 -2.18 20.77
CA ALA A 68 -13.88 -1.69 21.54
C ALA A 68 -13.67 -0.18 21.38
N HIS A 69 -13.05 0.48 22.38
CA HIS A 69 -12.53 1.82 22.20
C HIS A 69 -11.19 1.78 21.47
N VAL A 70 -11.10 2.49 20.33
CA VAL A 70 -9.96 2.46 19.42
C VAL A 70 -9.37 3.84 19.27
N LEU A 71 -8.05 3.93 19.41
CA LEU A 71 -7.27 5.07 18.97
C LEU A 71 -6.50 4.71 17.70
N LEU A 72 -6.61 5.55 16.67
CA LEU A 72 -5.79 5.50 15.46
C LEU A 72 -4.86 6.71 15.40
N LEU A 73 -3.56 6.48 15.28
CA LEU A 73 -2.55 7.53 15.17
C LEU A 73 -1.95 7.53 13.77
N GLU A 74 -2.07 8.65 13.06
CA GLU A 74 -1.49 8.85 11.71
C GLU A 74 -0.52 10.02 11.73
N ARG A 75 0.68 9.82 11.17
CA ARG A 75 1.73 10.84 11.14
C ARG A 75 1.47 11.95 10.12
N GLY A 76 0.68 11.66 9.09
CA GLY A 76 0.26 12.60 8.05
C GLY A 76 -1.07 13.29 8.35
N GLY A 77 -1.48 14.15 7.42
CA GLY A 77 -2.78 14.83 7.43
C GLY A 77 -3.91 13.98 6.84
N ALA A 78 -5.08 14.61 6.67
CA ALA A 78 -6.23 14.00 5.98
C ALA A 78 -6.02 14.01 4.44
N PRO A 79 -6.60 13.03 3.71
CA PRO A 79 -6.55 13.00 2.25
C PRO A 79 -7.54 13.98 1.58
N TYR A 80 -8.49 14.53 2.35
CA TYR A 80 -9.63 15.27 1.83
C TYR A 80 -9.35 16.74 1.52
N GLY A 81 -10.07 17.29 0.54
CA GLY A 81 -9.95 18.70 0.14
C GLY A 81 -8.65 19.02 -0.62
N LYS A 82 -7.89 17.99 -0.99
CA LYS A 82 -6.63 18.09 -1.75
C LYS A 82 -6.84 17.48 -3.13
N LYS A 83 -7.01 18.31 -4.16
CA LYS A 83 -7.19 17.84 -5.56
C LYS A 83 -6.10 16.88 -6.03
N VAL A 84 -4.85 17.12 -5.61
CA VAL A 84 -3.69 16.26 -5.96
C VAL A 84 -3.85 14.81 -5.44
N VAL A 85 -4.61 14.64 -4.36
CA VAL A 85 -4.96 13.33 -3.79
C VAL A 85 -6.26 12.80 -4.41
N GLU A 86 -7.29 13.65 -4.45
CA GLU A 86 -8.66 13.24 -4.79
C GLU A 86 -8.88 12.99 -6.28
N GLU A 87 -8.11 13.61 -7.18
CA GLU A 87 -8.30 13.46 -8.63
C GLU A 87 -7.28 12.50 -9.24
N MET A 88 -7.73 11.66 -10.17
CA MET A 88 -6.87 10.72 -10.93
C MET A 88 -5.70 11.42 -11.64
N SER A 89 -5.94 12.63 -12.14
CA SER A 89 -4.95 13.48 -12.80
C SER A 89 -3.80 13.90 -11.88
N GLY A 90 -4.00 13.86 -10.55
CA GLY A 90 -3.02 14.25 -9.53
C GLY A 90 -2.00 13.18 -9.18
N PHE A 91 -2.18 11.92 -9.63
CA PHE A 91 -1.36 10.77 -9.21
C PHE A 91 0.15 11.01 -9.20
N GLY A 92 0.74 11.45 -10.30
CA GLY A 92 2.19 11.63 -10.38
C GLY A 92 2.71 12.77 -9.53
N ALA A 93 2.00 13.92 -9.55
CA ALA A 93 2.33 15.06 -8.71
C ALA A 93 2.32 14.67 -7.22
N ASN A 94 1.32 13.88 -6.81
CA ASN A 94 1.14 13.39 -5.45
C ASN A 94 2.32 12.51 -4.98
N LEU A 95 2.80 11.61 -5.83
CA LEU A 95 3.97 10.78 -5.52
C LEU A 95 5.28 11.58 -5.51
N SER A 96 5.36 12.63 -6.31
CA SER A 96 6.54 13.49 -6.43
C SER A 96 6.59 14.65 -5.43
N GLU A 97 5.58 14.78 -4.56
CA GLU A 97 5.49 15.87 -3.58
C GLU A 97 6.57 15.69 -2.50
N ASP A 98 7.79 16.11 -2.81
CA ASP A 98 8.92 16.10 -1.90
C ASP A 98 9.00 17.43 -1.16
N ASP A 99 8.49 17.44 0.06
CA ASP A 99 8.85 18.49 0.99
C ASP A 99 9.12 17.87 2.36
N VAL A 100 10.40 17.58 2.58
CA VAL A 100 10.98 17.09 3.83
C VAL A 100 10.71 18.06 4.99
N HIS A 101 10.44 19.33 4.70
CA HIS A 101 10.22 20.39 5.68
C HIS A 101 8.75 20.83 5.83
N ASN A 102 7.86 20.44 4.91
CA ASN A 102 6.43 20.66 5.02
C ASN A 102 5.71 19.42 5.54
N ASN A 103 5.20 19.52 6.76
CA ASN A 103 4.41 18.47 7.42
C ASN A 103 3.12 18.10 6.66
N ASN A 104 2.74 18.84 5.61
CA ASN A 104 1.49 18.65 4.89
C ASN A 104 1.61 17.80 3.60
N SER A 105 2.83 17.48 3.16
CA SER A 105 3.03 16.60 2.00
C SER A 105 2.57 15.17 2.31
N THR A 106 1.85 14.58 1.35
CA THR A 106 1.16 13.30 1.53
C THR A 106 2.02 12.08 1.20
N ALA A 107 3.21 12.31 0.65
CA ALA A 107 4.22 11.30 0.35
C ALA A 107 5.56 11.71 0.98
N GLN A 108 6.48 10.76 1.07
CA GLN A 108 7.85 10.99 1.48
C GLN A 108 8.75 10.18 0.57
N GLN A 109 9.57 10.86 -0.22
CA GLN A 109 10.50 10.21 -1.14
C GLN A 109 11.64 9.55 -0.38
N PHE A 110 12.17 8.47 -0.95
CA PHE A 110 13.41 7.84 -0.54
C PHE A 110 14.10 7.20 -1.74
N VAL A 111 15.38 6.92 -1.62
CA VAL A 111 16.14 6.14 -2.61
C VAL A 111 16.62 4.88 -1.89
N SER A 112 16.36 3.71 -2.45
CA SER A 112 16.94 2.48 -1.91
C SER A 112 18.45 2.51 -2.09
N GLU A 113 19.19 1.73 -1.30
CA GLU A 113 20.64 1.62 -1.47
C GLU A 113 21.01 0.95 -2.81
N ASP A 114 20.04 0.33 -3.50
CA ASP A 114 20.19 -0.14 -4.89
C ASP A 114 20.21 1.01 -5.92
N GLY A 115 19.83 2.23 -5.51
CA GLY A 115 19.71 3.40 -6.37
C GLY A 115 18.31 3.62 -6.97
N VAL A 116 17.30 2.83 -6.60
CA VAL A 116 15.93 3.01 -7.11
C VAL A 116 15.19 4.09 -6.32
N VAL A 117 14.68 5.10 -7.01
CA VAL A 117 13.86 6.17 -6.42
C VAL A 117 12.47 5.63 -6.11
N SER A 118 11.96 5.90 -4.91
CA SER A 118 10.66 5.44 -4.45
C SER A 118 10.03 6.47 -3.50
N SER A 119 8.83 6.16 -3.04
CA SER A 119 8.06 7.01 -2.12
C SER A 119 7.21 6.16 -1.19
N ARG A 120 6.98 6.66 0.02
CA ARG A 120 6.03 6.10 0.98
C ARG A 120 4.97 7.13 1.34
N ALA A 121 3.74 6.67 1.59
CA ALA A 121 2.67 7.56 2.01
C ALA A 121 2.95 8.18 3.40
N ARG A 122 2.40 9.37 3.60
CA ARG A 122 2.39 10.17 4.83
C ARG A 122 1.06 10.93 4.89
N VAL A 123 -0.04 10.18 4.92
CA VAL A 123 -1.42 10.69 4.89
C VAL A 123 -2.36 9.60 5.39
N LEU A 124 -3.48 9.97 6.01
CA LEU A 124 -4.55 9.04 6.35
C LEU A 124 -5.08 8.36 5.07
N GLY A 125 -5.29 7.04 5.15
CA GLY A 125 -5.51 6.16 4.00
C GLY A 125 -4.22 5.52 3.46
N GLY A 126 -3.05 6.05 3.82
CA GLY A 126 -1.74 5.52 3.45
C GLY A 126 -1.55 5.41 1.94
N GLY A 127 -0.98 4.29 1.48
CA GLY A 127 -0.70 4.06 0.06
C GLY A 127 -1.92 4.21 -0.86
N SER A 128 -3.13 3.90 -0.37
CA SER A 128 -4.36 4.07 -1.16
C SER A 128 -4.68 5.52 -1.54
N ALA A 129 -4.15 6.49 -0.79
CA ALA A 129 -4.31 7.91 -1.09
C ALA A 129 -3.34 8.42 -2.17
N VAL A 130 -2.26 7.70 -2.45
CA VAL A 130 -1.20 8.16 -3.38
C VAL A 130 -0.98 7.22 -4.58
N ASN A 131 -1.54 6.01 -4.56
CA ASN A 131 -1.29 4.98 -5.58
C ASN A 131 -2.01 5.21 -6.92
N ALA A 132 -1.78 4.32 -7.88
CA ALA A 132 -2.39 4.34 -9.21
C ALA A 132 -3.84 3.79 -9.26
N GLY A 133 -4.40 3.38 -8.13
CA GLY A 133 -5.82 3.06 -7.97
C GLY A 133 -6.30 1.68 -8.45
N PHE A 134 -5.48 0.86 -9.10
CA PHE A 134 -5.93 -0.47 -9.56
C PHE A 134 -6.28 -1.42 -8.41
N TYR A 135 -7.44 -2.04 -8.51
CA TYR A 135 -8.01 -2.91 -7.49
C TYR A 135 -8.13 -4.35 -8.01
N SER A 136 -7.39 -5.26 -7.38
CA SER A 136 -7.48 -6.70 -7.62
C SER A 136 -7.29 -7.46 -6.32
N ARG A 137 -8.11 -8.49 -6.10
CA ARG A 137 -7.99 -9.43 -4.98
C ARG A 137 -6.70 -10.23 -5.07
N ALA A 138 -6.34 -10.86 -3.96
CA ALA A 138 -5.27 -11.84 -3.93
C ALA A 138 -5.63 -13.07 -4.78
N GLY A 139 -4.60 -13.77 -5.28
CA GLY A 139 -4.78 -15.11 -5.83
C GLY A 139 -5.31 -16.09 -4.78
N THR A 140 -6.17 -17.03 -5.18
CA THR A 140 -6.71 -18.06 -4.26
C THR A 140 -5.62 -18.97 -3.72
N ASP A 141 -4.59 -19.22 -4.53
CA ASP A 141 -3.37 -19.93 -4.15
C ASP A 141 -2.60 -19.19 -3.05
N TYR A 142 -2.50 -17.86 -3.15
CA TYR A 142 -1.89 -17.03 -2.11
C TYR A 142 -2.67 -17.13 -0.80
N VAL A 143 -4.00 -16.96 -0.85
CA VAL A 143 -4.90 -17.06 0.32
C VAL A 143 -4.73 -18.40 1.02
N ALA A 144 -4.69 -19.51 0.26
CA ALA A 144 -4.46 -20.84 0.80
C ALA A 144 -3.05 -20.98 1.40
N LYS A 145 -2.01 -20.52 0.71
CA LYS A 145 -0.61 -20.61 1.14
C LYS A 145 -0.35 -19.88 2.46
N VAL A 146 -0.97 -18.73 2.68
CA VAL A 146 -0.83 -17.97 3.94
C VAL A 146 -1.76 -18.47 5.06
N GLY A 147 -2.65 -19.41 4.75
CA GLY A 147 -3.55 -20.03 5.72
C GLY A 147 -4.69 -19.12 6.17
N TRP A 148 -5.18 -18.22 5.31
CA TRP A 148 -6.36 -17.43 5.61
C TRP A 148 -7.65 -18.20 5.31
N SER A 149 -8.69 -17.94 6.09
CA SER A 149 -10.03 -18.49 5.85
C SER A 149 -10.63 -17.84 4.60
N GLY A 150 -10.88 -18.64 3.55
CA GLY A 150 -11.44 -18.14 2.29
C GLY A 150 -12.78 -17.42 2.46
N SER A 151 -13.67 -17.91 3.34
CA SER A 151 -14.96 -17.25 3.59
C SER A 151 -14.79 -15.87 4.22
N LEU A 152 -13.99 -15.76 5.29
CA LEU A 152 -13.77 -14.47 5.95
C LEU A 152 -12.97 -13.49 5.06
N VAL A 153 -12.09 -14.00 4.19
CA VAL A 153 -11.41 -13.20 3.17
C VAL A 153 -12.43 -12.62 2.17
N ASN A 154 -13.33 -13.44 1.65
CA ASN A 154 -14.36 -12.99 0.70
C ASN A 154 -15.34 -12.00 1.33
N GLU A 155 -15.80 -12.26 2.56
CA GLU A 155 -16.62 -11.31 3.33
C GLU A 155 -15.90 -9.97 3.52
N SER A 156 -14.60 -10.02 3.79
CA SER A 156 -13.79 -8.82 4.00
C SER A 156 -13.59 -8.03 2.71
N TYR A 157 -13.35 -8.71 1.58
CA TYR A 157 -13.30 -8.05 0.27
C TYR A 157 -14.64 -7.39 -0.07
N ALA A 158 -15.76 -8.10 0.07
CA ALA A 158 -17.08 -7.55 -0.22
C ALA A 158 -17.40 -6.29 0.61
N TRP A 159 -16.99 -6.27 1.88
CA TRP A 159 -17.14 -5.09 2.75
C TRP A 159 -16.35 -3.88 2.26
N ILE A 160 -15.14 -4.09 1.74
CA ILE A 160 -14.26 -3.04 1.19
C ILE A 160 -14.80 -2.55 -0.15
N GLU A 161 -15.11 -3.48 -1.06
CA GLU A 161 -15.53 -3.21 -2.43
C GLU A 161 -16.77 -2.33 -2.47
N LYS A 162 -17.71 -2.55 -1.54
CA LYS A 162 -18.92 -1.71 -1.40
C LYS A 162 -18.61 -0.23 -1.26
N LYS A 163 -17.45 0.14 -0.71
CA LYS A 163 -17.08 1.52 -0.43
C LYS A 163 -16.10 2.12 -1.43
N VAL A 164 -15.08 1.36 -1.82
CA VAL A 164 -13.91 1.94 -2.50
C VAL A 164 -13.58 1.32 -3.85
N ALA A 165 -14.33 0.32 -4.34
CA ALA A 165 -14.00 -0.34 -5.60
C ALA A 165 -15.08 -0.11 -6.67
N PHE A 166 -14.66 0.33 -7.84
CA PHE A 166 -15.52 0.66 -8.97
C PHE A 166 -15.04 -0.04 -10.24
N LYS A 167 -15.97 -0.26 -11.17
CA LYS A 167 -15.62 -0.69 -12.53
C LYS A 167 -15.18 0.53 -13.32
N PRO A 168 -13.95 0.57 -13.86
CA PRO A 168 -13.47 1.74 -14.60
C PRO A 168 -14.16 1.88 -15.97
N PRO A 169 -14.32 3.11 -16.50
CA PRO A 169 -14.74 3.33 -17.87
C PRO A 169 -13.58 2.98 -18.82
N MET A 170 -13.73 1.90 -19.58
CA MET A 170 -12.74 1.49 -20.59
C MET A 170 -12.82 2.40 -21.81
N LEU A 171 -11.82 3.27 -21.94
CA LEU A 171 -11.66 4.17 -23.08
C LEU A 171 -10.71 3.59 -24.13
N GLN A 172 -10.41 4.36 -25.17
CA GLN A 172 -9.77 3.88 -26.41
C GLN A 172 -8.36 3.30 -26.20
N PHE A 173 -7.52 3.92 -25.37
CA PHE A 173 -6.15 3.47 -25.14
C PHE A 173 -6.13 2.16 -24.35
N GLN A 174 -6.88 2.11 -23.23
CA GLN A 174 -6.98 0.89 -22.41
C GLN A 174 -7.66 -0.27 -23.17
N SER A 175 -8.62 0.04 -24.05
CA SER A 175 -9.26 -0.97 -24.90
C SER A 175 -8.30 -1.54 -25.93
N ALA A 176 -7.54 -0.68 -26.63
CA ALA A 176 -6.52 -1.11 -27.57
C ALA A 176 -5.41 -1.91 -26.89
N PHE A 177 -4.99 -1.50 -25.69
CA PHE A 177 -4.02 -2.24 -24.89
C PHE A 177 -4.55 -3.64 -24.50
N ARG A 178 -5.77 -3.73 -23.97
CA ARG A 178 -6.45 -5.00 -23.65
C ARG A 178 -6.50 -5.92 -24.87
N ASP A 179 -6.93 -5.41 -26.01
CA ASP A 179 -7.06 -6.23 -27.23
C ASP A 179 -5.68 -6.64 -27.76
N GLY A 180 -4.68 -5.75 -27.63
CA GLY A 180 -3.29 -6.05 -27.92
C GLY A 180 -2.69 -7.14 -27.03
N LEU A 181 -3.07 -7.22 -25.75
CA LEU A 181 -2.68 -8.33 -24.85
C LEU A 181 -3.24 -9.67 -25.33
N VAL A 182 -4.51 -9.69 -25.74
CA VAL A 182 -5.15 -10.89 -26.30
C VAL A 182 -4.48 -11.31 -27.60
N GLU A 183 -4.16 -10.36 -28.48
CA GLU A 183 -3.42 -10.59 -29.74
C GLU A 183 -1.99 -11.10 -29.48
N ALA A 184 -1.33 -10.58 -28.45
CA ALA A 184 -0.01 -11.02 -27.99
C ALA A 184 0.01 -12.41 -27.33
N GLY A 185 -1.16 -13.02 -27.13
CA GLY A 185 -1.30 -14.37 -26.59
C GLY A 185 -1.57 -14.45 -25.08
N VAL A 186 -1.79 -13.32 -24.39
CA VAL A 186 -2.15 -13.30 -22.97
C VAL A 186 -3.65 -13.62 -22.82
N LYS A 187 -3.97 -14.91 -22.89
CA LYS A 187 -5.33 -15.44 -22.95
C LYS A 187 -5.66 -16.28 -21.71
N PRO A 188 -6.94 -16.53 -21.40
CA PRO A 188 -8.15 -16.02 -22.07
C PRO A 188 -8.43 -14.54 -21.76
N TYR A 189 -9.42 -13.94 -22.42
CA TYR A 189 -10.00 -12.67 -21.97
C TYR A 189 -11.11 -12.95 -20.94
N ASN A 190 -10.87 -12.55 -19.70
CA ASN A 190 -11.73 -12.86 -18.56
C ASN A 190 -12.78 -11.78 -18.25
N GLY A 191 -12.98 -10.79 -19.13
CA GLY A 191 -13.92 -9.71 -18.87
C GLY A 191 -13.51 -8.82 -17.69
N PHE A 192 -14.49 -8.31 -16.96
CA PHE A 192 -14.28 -7.57 -15.71
C PHE A 192 -14.37 -8.52 -14.52
N THR A 193 -13.36 -8.48 -13.64
CA THR A 193 -13.37 -9.21 -12.37
C THR A 193 -12.40 -8.57 -11.38
N TYR A 194 -12.67 -8.68 -10.08
CA TYR A 194 -11.69 -8.34 -9.05
C TYR A 194 -10.67 -9.47 -8.83
N ASP A 195 -10.96 -10.70 -9.24
CA ASP A 195 -10.11 -11.85 -8.94
C ASP A 195 -8.78 -11.81 -9.70
N HIS A 196 -7.69 -12.22 -9.05
CA HIS A 196 -6.40 -12.38 -9.71
C HIS A 196 -6.36 -13.74 -10.42
N ILE A 197 -6.40 -13.71 -11.75
CA ILE A 197 -6.50 -14.89 -12.61
C ILE A 197 -5.67 -14.71 -13.88
N VAL A 198 -5.05 -15.79 -14.35
CA VAL A 198 -4.25 -15.80 -15.59
C VAL A 198 -5.10 -15.40 -16.79
N GLY A 199 -4.48 -14.64 -17.71
CA GLY A 199 -5.10 -14.11 -18.91
C GLY A 199 -5.24 -12.58 -18.87
N THR A 200 -5.99 -12.05 -19.83
CA THR A 200 -6.30 -10.62 -19.91
C THR A 200 -7.58 -10.33 -19.14
N LYS A 201 -7.60 -9.31 -18.29
CA LYS A 201 -8.81 -8.88 -17.56
C LYS A 201 -8.89 -7.36 -17.44
N ILE A 202 -10.09 -6.88 -17.15
CA ILE A 202 -10.34 -5.54 -16.61
C ILE A 202 -10.45 -5.70 -15.09
N GLY A 203 -9.62 -4.97 -14.35
CA GLY A 203 -9.66 -4.93 -12.89
C GLY A 203 -10.63 -3.87 -12.34
N GLY A 204 -10.70 -3.78 -11.02
CA GLY A 204 -11.35 -2.65 -10.36
C GLY A 204 -10.46 -1.42 -10.34
N SER A 205 -11.06 -0.30 -9.96
CA SER A 205 -10.35 0.94 -9.65
C SER A 205 -10.90 1.53 -8.36
N ILE A 206 -10.07 2.22 -7.58
CA ILE A 206 -10.55 3.04 -6.47
C ILE A 206 -10.96 4.45 -6.90
N PHE A 207 -10.80 4.77 -8.17
CA PHE A 207 -11.38 5.96 -8.78
C PHE A 207 -12.79 5.64 -9.27
N ASP A 208 -13.74 6.48 -8.91
CA ASP A 208 -15.11 6.39 -9.42
C ASP A 208 -15.21 6.87 -10.89
N HIS A 209 -16.42 6.86 -11.43
CA HIS A 209 -16.68 7.25 -12.82
C HIS A 209 -16.37 8.72 -13.12
N ASN A 210 -16.23 9.57 -12.10
CA ASN A 210 -15.83 10.97 -12.23
C ASN A 210 -14.32 11.16 -12.07
N GLY A 211 -13.55 10.07 -11.89
CA GLY A 211 -12.13 10.14 -11.62
C GLY A 211 -11.78 10.58 -10.20
N LYS A 212 -12.74 10.56 -9.27
CA LYS A 212 -12.51 10.87 -7.85
C LYS A 212 -12.05 9.61 -7.12
N ARG A 213 -10.96 9.75 -6.37
CA ARG A 213 -10.35 8.69 -5.55
C ARG A 213 -11.18 8.44 -4.29
N HIS A 214 -11.38 7.15 -4.01
CA HIS A 214 -11.89 6.67 -2.72
C HIS A 214 -10.78 5.85 -2.04
N THR A 215 -10.41 6.20 -0.82
CA THR A 215 -9.22 5.65 -0.13
C THR A 215 -9.61 4.71 1.01
N ALA A 216 -8.63 4.03 1.61
CA ALA A 216 -8.86 3.28 2.84
C ALA A 216 -9.40 4.17 3.98
N ALA A 217 -9.15 5.49 3.96
CA ALA A 217 -9.71 6.41 4.94
C ALA A 217 -11.26 6.46 4.87
N ASP A 218 -11.86 6.19 3.70
CA ASP A 218 -13.31 6.19 3.53
C ASP A 218 -13.98 4.97 4.18
N LEU A 219 -13.20 3.94 4.51
CA LEU A 219 -13.66 2.81 5.31
C LEU A 219 -13.92 3.19 6.77
N LEU A 220 -13.43 4.36 7.22
CA LEU A 220 -13.73 4.89 8.55
C LEU A 220 -15.19 5.35 8.69
N GLU A 221 -15.94 5.51 7.60
CA GLU A 221 -17.41 5.67 7.68
C GLU A 221 -18.10 4.48 8.36
N TYR A 222 -17.46 3.30 8.35
CA TYR A 222 -17.95 2.12 9.04
C TYR A 222 -17.55 2.08 10.53
N ALA A 223 -16.77 3.06 11.01
CA ALA A 223 -16.36 3.13 12.40
C ALA A 223 -17.49 3.67 13.29
N ASN A 224 -17.55 3.19 14.53
CA ASN A 224 -18.44 3.76 15.54
C ASN A 224 -17.83 5.07 16.08
N PRO A 225 -18.50 6.23 15.91
CA PRO A 225 -17.96 7.54 16.28
C PRO A 225 -17.84 7.71 17.81
N ASN A 226 -18.60 6.96 18.61
CA ASN A 226 -18.55 7.04 20.07
C ASN A 226 -17.37 6.27 20.68
N THR A 227 -16.78 5.34 19.94
CA THR A 227 -15.69 4.48 20.41
C THR A 227 -14.39 4.67 19.63
N THR A 228 -14.41 5.50 18.59
CA THR A 228 -13.24 5.77 17.74
C THR A 228 -12.66 7.14 18.04
N VAL A 229 -11.34 7.25 18.00
CA VAL A 229 -10.60 8.52 17.94
C VAL A 229 -9.49 8.38 16.91
N VAL A 230 -9.36 9.35 16.01
CA VAL A 230 -8.27 9.43 15.03
C VAL A 230 -7.50 10.72 15.27
N TYR A 231 -6.19 10.63 15.53
CA TYR A 231 -5.30 11.79 15.56
C TYR A 231 -4.40 11.82 14.33
N LEU A 232 -4.49 12.92 13.58
CA LEU A 232 -3.65 13.28 12.46
C LEU A 232 -2.40 14.04 12.93
N PHE A 233 -1.35 14.05 12.12
CA PHE A 233 -0.05 14.65 12.48
C PHE A 233 0.50 14.13 13.82
N ALA A 234 0.22 12.86 14.13
CA ALA A 234 0.62 12.15 15.33
C ALA A 234 1.81 11.22 15.06
N THR A 235 3.03 11.74 15.19
CA THR A 235 4.24 10.94 14.96
C THR A 235 4.55 10.10 16.19
N VAL A 236 4.34 8.78 16.11
CA VAL A 236 4.69 7.83 17.17
C VAL A 236 6.21 7.62 17.21
N HIS A 237 6.80 7.82 18.38
CA HIS A 237 8.24 7.74 18.59
C HIS A 237 8.70 6.43 19.23
N LYS A 238 7.88 5.87 20.13
CA LYS A 238 8.28 4.69 20.91
C LYS A 238 7.06 3.95 21.46
N ILE A 239 7.13 2.62 21.46
CA ILE A 239 6.23 1.74 22.21
C ILE A 239 6.82 1.52 23.61
N MET A 240 5.99 1.65 24.64
CA MET A 240 6.36 1.46 26.04
C MET A 240 6.01 0.05 26.52
N PHE A 241 6.92 -0.55 27.30
CA PHE A 241 6.81 -1.92 27.78
C PHE A 241 6.91 -2.01 29.30
N ARG A 242 6.10 -2.89 29.89
CA ARG A 242 6.28 -3.34 31.28
C ARG A 242 7.07 -4.63 31.26
N THR A 243 8.19 -4.64 31.97
CA THR A 243 9.12 -5.77 32.07
C THR A 243 9.04 -6.50 33.40
N LYS A 244 8.36 -5.93 34.40
CA LYS A 244 8.21 -6.51 35.75
C LYS A 244 6.74 -6.84 36.04
N GLY A 245 6.45 -8.12 36.18
CA GLY A 245 5.20 -8.65 36.72
C GLY A 245 5.47 -10.05 37.25
N GLN A 246 4.96 -10.37 38.44
CA GLN A 246 5.22 -11.60 39.21
C GLN A 246 4.92 -12.92 38.45
N TYR A 247 4.28 -12.85 37.28
CA TYR A 247 3.78 -14.00 36.51
C TYR A 247 4.03 -13.94 34.99
N SER A 248 4.79 -12.97 34.46
CA SER A 248 5.05 -12.86 33.00
C SER A 248 6.54 -12.80 32.69
N GLN A 249 7.05 -13.83 32.00
CA GLN A 249 8.44 -13.86 31.49
C GLN A 249 8.66 -12.93 30.28
N LYS A 250 7.59 -12.42 29.64
CA LYS A 250 7.67 -11.60 28.42
C LYS A 250 7.32 -10.13 28.70
N PRO A 251 8.06 -9.15 28.14
CA PRO A 251 7.66 -7.75 28.16
C PRO A 251 6.26 -7.57 27.56
N ARG A 252 5.43 -6.73 28.20
CA ARG A 252 4.09 -6.40 27.69
C ARG A 252 4.03 -4.96 27.19
N ALA A 253 3.68 -4.78 25.93
CA ALA A 253 3.33 -3.48 25.36
C ALA A 253 2.13 -2.90 26.11
N HIS A 254 2.26 -1.68 26.63
CA HIS A 254 1.22 -1.06 27.45
C HIS A 254 0.90 0.39 27.09
N GLY A 255 1.69 1.03 26.24
CA GLY A 255 1.37 2.35 25.72
C GLY A 255 2.32 2.81 24.62
N VAL A 256 2.07 3.99 24.09
CA VAL A 256 2.86 4.64 23.05
C VAL A 256 3.17 6.07 23.46
N ILE A 257 4.32 6.57 23.00
CA ILE A 257 4.67 7.99 23.04
C ILE A 257 4.56 8.52 21.63
N PHE A 258 3.77 9.57 21.43
CA PHE A 258 3.69 10.30 20.17
C PHE A 258 3.86 11.80 20.38
N ARG A 259 4.20 12.50 19.30
CA ARG A 259 4.25 13.96 19.28
C ARG A 259 3.26 14.51 18.27
N ASP A 260 2.66 15.65 18.60
CA ASP A 260 1.84 16.42 17.67
C ASP A 260 2.69 17.29 16.73
N SER A 261 2.04 18.05 15.86
CA SER A 261 2.68 18.98 14.92
C SER A 261 3.43 20.13 15.59
N LYS A 262 3.18 20.41 16.88
CA LYS A 262 3.89 21.42 17.70
C LYS A 262 5.04 20.80 18.50
N GLY A 263 5.30 19.50 18.34
CA GLY A 263 6.34 18.77 19.07
C GLY A 263 5.96 18.43 20.52
N ILE A 264 4.73 18.71 20.95
CA ILE A 264 4.22 18.39 22.28
C ILE A 264 4.10 16.87 22.41
N LYS A 265 4.53 16.35 23.56
CA LYS A 265 4.58 14.92 23.83
C LYS A 265 3.28 14.45 24.49
N HIS A 266 2.68 13.42 23.91
CA HIS A 266 1.49 12.74 24.42
C HIS A 266 1.80 11.28 24.74
N LYS A 267 1.00 10.69 25.63
CA LYS A 267 1.05 9.26 25.97
C LYS A 267 -0.35 8.65 25.84
N ALA A 268 -0.46 7.59 25.06
CA ALA A 268 -1.68 6.78 25.02
C ALA A 268 -1.37 5.40 25.58
N TYR A 269 -2.23 4.89 26.45
CA TYR A 269 -2.08 3.59 27.10
C TYR A 269 -3.20 2.64 26.70
N VAL A 270 -2.91 1.34 26.70
CA VAL A 270 -3.99 0.35 26.63
C VAL A 270 -4.63 0.21 28.01
N LYS A 271 -5.96 0.13 28.07
CA LYS A 271 -6.75 -0.14 29.28
C LYS A 271 -6.36 -1.51 29.84
N ALA A 272 -6.65 -1.72 31.14
CA ALA A 272 -6.52 -3.04 31.74
C ALA A 272 -7.39 -4.07 30.99
N GLY A 273 -6.81 -5.23 30.69
CA GLY A 273 -7.45 -6.28 29.91
C GLY A 273 -6.43 -7.09 29.13
N GLU A 274 -6.48 -8.41 29.26
CA GLU A 274 -5.50 -9.31 28.64
C GLU A 274 -5.51 -9.24 27.11
N MET A 275 -6.68 -8.96 26.55
CA MET A 275 -6.96 -8.88 25.10
C MET A 275 -6.83 -7.46 24.52
N ASN A 276 -6.44 -6.48 25.34
CA ASN A 276 -6.17 -5.10 24.91
C ASN A 276 -4.74 -5.02 24.39
N GLU A 277 -4.54 -4.44 23.21
CA GLU A 277 -3.29 -4.58 22.46
C GLU A 277 -2.93 -3.29 21.70
N ILE A 278 -1.65 -3.13 21.42
CA ILE A 278 -1.13 -2.15 20.46
C ILE A 278 -0.92 -2.87 19.13
N ILE A 279 -1.32 -2.25 18.02
CA ILE A 279 -1.22 -2.85 16.69
C ILE A 279 -0.46 -1.88 15.76
N LEU A 280 0.64 -2.35 15.20
CA LEU A 280 1.38 -1.65 14.15
C LEU A 280 0.71 -1.88 12.80
N SER A 281 0.36 -0.79 12.13
CA SER A 281 -0.12 -0.73 10.74
C SER A 281 0.61 0.39 9.98
N ALA A 282 1.89 0.61 10.32
CA ALA A 282 2.74 1.70 9.83
C ALA A 282 3.43 1.37 8.50
N GLY A 283 3.10 0.23 7.89
CA GLY A 283 3.58 -0.19 6.57
C GLY A 283 4.96 -0.86 6.59
N ALA A 284 5.36 -1.36 5.42
CA ALA A 284 6.61 -2.12 5.22
C ALA A 284 7.87 -1.42 5.75
N LEU A 285 7.92 -0.08 5.71
CA LEU A 285 9.04 0.69 6.24
C LEU A 285 8.82 1.11 7.71
N GLY A 286 7.63 1.60 8.05
CA GLY A 286 7.34 2.20 9.35
C GLY A 286 7.24 1.18 10.49
N SER A 287 6.67 0.00 10.24
CA SER A 287 6.49 -1.04 11.25
C SER A 287 7.81 -1.62 11.76
N PRO A 288 8.74 -2.12 10.90
CA PRO A 288 10.04 -2.57 11.39
C PRO A 288 10.88 -1.42 11.98
N GLN A 289 10.81 -0.21 11.40
CA GLN A 289 11.47 0.98 11.96
C GLN A 289 11.04 1.22 13.42
N LEU A 290 9.73 1.24 13.69
CA LEU A 290 9.21 1.53 15.03
C LEU A 290 9.47 0.39 16.03
N LEU A 291 9.49 -0.88 15.59
CA LEU A 291 9.94 -1.99 16.43
C LEU A 291 11.39 -1.77 16.89
N MET A 292 12.30 -1.45 15.95
CA MET A 292 13.71 -1.21 16.27
C MET A 292 13.89 0.01 17.19
N LEU A 293 13.22 1.13 16.91
CA LEU A 293 13.23 2.33 17.79
C LEU A 293 12.68 2.05 19.19
N SER A 294 11.87 0.99 19.33
CA SER A 294 11.30 0.54 20.60
C SER A 294 12.10 -0.58 21.27
N GLY A 295 13.29 -0.91 20.75
CA GLY A 295 14.21 -1.90 21.33
C GLY A 295 13.96 -3.34 20.90
N ILE A 296 13.14 -3.58 19.88
CA ILE A 296 12.86 -4.92 19.33
C ILE A 296 13.50 -5.01 17.93
N GLY A 297 14.62 -5.73 17.82
CA GLY A 297 15.35 -5.83 16.55
C GLY A 297 16.72 -6.46 16.70
N PRO A 298 17.57 -6.43 15.64
CA PRO A 298 18.89 -7.04 15.67
C PRO A 298 19.79 -6.39 16.72
N LYS A 299 20.22 -7.16 17.72
CA LYS A 299 21.00 -6.65 18.86
C LYS A 299 22.24 -5.84 18.48
N ALA A 300 23.00 -6.29 17.49
CA ALA A 300 24.21 -5.59 17.04
C ALA A 300 23.87 -4.19 16.49
N HIS A 301 22.87 -4.10 15.61
CA HIS A 301 22.40 -2.85 15.01
C HIS A 301 21.84 -1.87 16.06
N LEU A 302 21.02 -2.37 16.99
CA LEU A 302 20.48 -1.55 18.08
C LEU A 302 21.59 -1.00 18.98
N LYS A 303 22.61 -1.82 19.29
CA LYS A 303 23.78 -1.39 20.07
C LYS A 303 24.60 -0.33 19.36
N GLU A 304 24.84 -0.48 18.06
CA GLU A 304 25.57 0.49 17.23
C GLU A 304 24.94 1.88 17.30
N LEU A 305 23.61 1.94 17.23
CA LEU A 305 22.88 3.21 17.36
C LEU A 305 22.72 3.65 18.83
N GLY A 306 23.15 2.89 19.82
CA GLY A 306 22.95 3.21 21.24
C GLY A 306 21.46 3.23 21.62
N LEU A 307 20.68 2.28 21.11
CA LEU A 307 19.31 1.98 21.52
C LEU A 307 19.32 0.88 22.58
N GLU A 308 18.46 1.02 23.59
CA GLU A 308 18.28 -0.01 24.61
C GLU A 308 17.63 -1.26 23.98
N LEU A 309 18.28 -2.41 24.15
CA LEU A 309 17.76 -3.69 23.69
C LEU A 309 16.67 -4.18 24.66
N LEU A 310 15.46 -4.37 24.15
CA LEU A 310 14.37 -5.03 24.86
C LEU A 310 14.28 -6.51 24.48
N VAL A 311 14.27 -6.79 23.17
CA VAL A 311 14.23 -8.15 22.61
C VAL A 311 15.17 -8.21 21.43
N ASP A 312 16.12 -9.14 21.47
CA ASP A 312 16.92 -9.50 20.30
C ASP A 312 16.04 -10.26 19.31
N GLN A 313 15.66 -9.58 18.24
CA GLN A 313 14.87 -10.15 17.15
C GLN A 313 15.59 -9.85 15.84
N PRO A 314 16.54 -10.70 15.42
CA PRO A 314 17.39 -10.45 14.25
C PRO A 314 16.61 -10.38 12.93
N MET A 315 15.35 -10.85 12.93
CA MET A 315 14.52 -10.88 11.73
C MET A 315 13.75 -9.57 11.48
N VAL A 316 13.70 -8.63 12.44
CA VAL A 316 13.10 -7.30 12.20
C VAL A 316 13.90 -6.57 11.14
N GLY A 317 13.22 -6.06 10.12
CA GLY A 317 13.83 -5.38 8.98
C GLY A 317 14.43 -6.33 7.94
N GLN A 318 14.37 -7.65 8.12
CA GLN A 318 14.88 -8.61 7.14
C GLN A 318 13.80 -9.04 6.13
N GLY A 319 14.22 -9.48 4.95
CA GLY A 319 13.32 -9.94 3.89
C GLY A 319 12.52 -8.78 3.29
N MET A 320 13.15 -7.61 3.16
CA MET A 320 12.57 -6.49 2.44
C MET A 320 12.56 -6.81 0.96
N THR A 321 11.40 -6.66 0.33
CA THR A 321 11.20 -7.04 -1.06
C THR A 321 10.44 -5.94 -1.76
N ASP A 322 10.80 -5.61 -2.99
CA ASP A 322 10.03 -4.73 -3.86
C ASP A 322 9.92 -5.35 -5.24
N ASN A 323 8.72 -5.31 -5.83
CA ASN A 323 8.50 -5.87 -7.15
C ASN A 323 9.15 -4.94 -8.20
N PRO A 324 10.12 -5.44 -8.99
CA PRO A 324 10.68 -4.68 -10.11
C PRO A 324 9.59 -4.30 -11.11
N MET A 325 9.72 -3.09 -11.63
CA MET A 325 8.96 -2.58 -12.76
C MET A 325 9.89 -2.19 -13.89
N ASN A 326 9.54 -2.59 -15.11
CA ASN A 326 10.15 -2.08 -16.33
C ASN A 326 9.05 -1.59 -17.26
N ALA A 327 9.32 -0.56 -18.06
CA ALA A 327 8.29 0.09 -18.84
C ALA A 327 8.81 0.63 -20.17
N VAL A 328 7.89 0.83 -21.11
CA VAL A 328 8.13 1.46 -22.41
C VAL A 328 7.16 2.61 -22.59
N MET A 329 7.70 3.81 -22.74
CA MET A 329 6.92 4.99 -23.13
C MET A 329 6.66 4.96 -24.64
N ILE A 330 5.43 5.22 -25.04
CA ILE A 330 4.97 5.11 -26.41
C ILE A 330 4.34 6.45 -26.82
N PRO A 331 5.06 7.30 -27.56
CA PRO A 331 4.50 8.47 -28.20
C PRO A 331 3.36 8.08 -29.14
N SER A 332 2.28 8.85 -29.09
CA SER A 332 1.05 8.57 -29.81
C SER A 332 0.75 9.64 -30.86
N PRO A 333 0.43 9.25 -32.12
CA PRO A 333 -0.01 10.19 -33.15
C PRO A 333 -1.44 10.70 -32.91
N ASN A 334 -2.20 10.03 -32.06
CA ASN A 334 -3.57 10.38 -31.71
C ASN A 334 -3.65 10.83 -30.24
N PRO A 335 -4.57 11.74 -29.90
CA PRO A 335 -4.84 12.08 -28.52
C PRO A 335 -5.14 10.84 -27.68
N VAL A 336 -4.52 10.74 -26.50
CA VAL A 336 -4.79 9.70 -25.52
C VAL A 336 -5.44 10.30 -24.29
N GLU A 337 -6.49 9.67 -23.82
CA GLU A 337 -7.15 10.02 -22.57
C GLU A 337 -6.20 9.87 -21.37
N VAL A 338 -6.48 10.60 -20.29
CA VAL A 338 -5.84 10.30 -19.00
C VAL A 338 -6.43 9.00 -18.47
N SER A 339 -5.62 7.95 -18.43
CA SER A 339 -6.01 6.67 -17.84
C SER A 339 -4.87 6.14 -16.97
N LEU A 340 -5.22 5.68 -15.76
CA LEU A 340 -4.33 4.82 -14.98
C LEU A 340 -4.64 3.36 -15.31
N ILE A 341 -4.12 2.43 -14.52
CA ILE A 341 -4.25 1.00 -14.81
C ILE A 341 -5.73 0.59 -14.71
N GLN A 342 -6.24 -0.05 -15.75
CA GLN A 342 -7.62 -0.58 -15.82
C GLN A 342 -7.65 -2.00 -16.37
N ALA A 343 -6.89 -2.27 -17.43
CA ALA A 343 -6.66 -3.61 -17.95
C ALA A 343 -5.29 -4.15 -17.50
N VAL A 344 -5.19 -5.47 -17.35
CA VAL A 344 -3.93 -6.16 -17.06
C VAL A 344 -3.88 -7.50 -17.78
N GLY A 345 -2.69 -7.87 -18.24
CA GLY A 345 -2.36 -9.22 -18.70
C GLY A 345 -1.58 -9.96 -17.63
N ILE A 346 -2.17 -11.00 -17.04
CA ILE A 346 -1.53 -11.86 -16.04
C ILE A 346 -0.99 -13.10 -16.75
N THR A 347 0.33 -13.24 -16.80
CA THR A 347 0.99 -14.34 -17.52
C THR A 347 1.32 -15.52 -16.61
N GLU A 348 1.35 -16.74 -17.18
CA GLU A 348 1.73 -17.96 -16.44
C GLU A 348 3.17 -17.94 -15.92
N PHE A 349 4.06 -17.24 -16.63
CA PHE A 349 5.47 -17.12 -16.23
C PHE A 349 5.69 -16.04 -15.15
N GLY A 350 4.64 -15.35 -14.71
CA GLY A 350 4.70 -14.47 -13.55
C GLY A 350 5.18 -13.05 -13.83
N SER A 351 4.87 -12.50 -15.01
CA SER A 351 4.92 -11.05 -15.27
C SER A 351 3.51 -10.52 -15.55
N TYR A 352 3.18 -9.37 -14.99
CA TYR A 352 1.89 -8.72 -15.13
C TYR A 352 2.05 -7.46 -15.96
N ILE A 353 1.37 -7.41 -17.09
CA ILE A 353 1.51 -6.34 -18.07
C ILE A 353 0.35 -5.35 -17.89
N GLU A 354 0.68 -4.10 -17.62
CA GLU A 354 -0.25 -3.03 -17.29
C GLU A 354 0.00 -1.82 -18.21
N ALA A 355 -0.94 -0.89 -18.30
CA ALA A 355 -0.76 0.32 -19.08
C ALA A 355 -1.43 1.55 -18.45
N ALA A 356 -0.86 2.73 -18.73
CA ALA A 356 -1.39 4.04 -18.38
C ALA A 356 -1.20 5.02 -19.55
N SER A 357 -1.94 6.12 -19.57
CA SER A 357 -1.85 7.13 -20.64
C SER A 357 -2.20 8.54 -20.17
N GLY A 358 -1.80 9.53 -20.96
CA GLY A 358 -2.21 10.93 -20.80
C GLY A 358 -1.02 11.87 -20.61
N THR A 359 -1.21 13.14 -20.99
CA THR A 359 -0.17 14.19 -20.95
C THR A 359 0.38 14.43 -19.54
N ASN A 360 -0.46 14.32 -18.51
CA ASN A 360 -0.02 14.45 -17.12
C ASN A 360 0.85 13.27 -16.68
N PHE A 361 0.68 12.08 -17.28
CA PHE A 361 1.42 10.87 -16.91
C PHE A 361 2.81 10.82 -17.54
N ALA A 362 2.97 11.30 -18.78
CA ALA A 362 4.28 11.53 -19.38
C ALA A 362 5.13 12.51 -18.53
N ASN A 363 4.50 13.61 -18.07
CA ASN A 363 5.12 14.54 -17.12
C ASN A 363 5.32 13.90 -15.73
N SER A 364 4.49 12.94 -15.31
CA SER A 364 4.63 12.23 -14.04
C SER A 364 5.92 11.39 -13.99
N ILE A 365 6.30 10.73 -15.10
CA ILE A 365 7.59 10.03 -15.18
C ILE A 365 8.75 11.02 -15.03
N ILE A 366 8.66 12.21 -15.64
CA ILE A 366 9.63 13.29 -15.45
C ILE A 366 9.68 13.76 -13.98
N HIS A 367 8.52 13.88 -13.32
CA HIS A 367 8.44 14.25 -11.89
C HIS A 367 8.96 13.15 -10.94
N LEU A 368 9.00 11.90 -11.38
CA LEU A 368 9.57 10.77 -10.65
C LEU A 368 11.08 10.60 -10.87
N MET A 369 11.69 11.39 -11.77
CA MET A 369 13.14 11.38 -11.98
C MET A 369 13.88 11.99 -10.78
N PRO A 370 15.10 11.53 -10.46
CA PRO A 370 15.85 12.02 -9.31
C PRO A 370 16.15 13.53 -9.40
N THR A 371 15.81 14.28 -8.35
CA THR A 371 15.94 15.74 -8.25
C THR A 371 17.37 16.29 -8.37
N SER A 372 18.40 15.45 -8.22
CA SER A 372 19.82 15.82 -8.37
C SER A 372 20.21 16.29 -9.77
N TYR A 373 19.33 16.16 -10.77
CA TYR A 373 19.49 16.77 -12.10
C TYR A 373 18.99 18.23 -12.17
N LYS A 374 18.34 18.77 -11.12
CA LYS A 374 17.87 20.17 -11.10
C LYS A 374 18.94 21.19 -10.70
N THR A 375 20.10 20.76 -10.19
CA THR A 375 21.14 21.66 -9.62
C THR A 375 22.47 21.66 -10.36
N SER A 376 22.65 20.84 -11.39
CA SER A 376 23.76 20.96 -12.34
C SER A 376 23.30 21.76 -13.55
N GLN A 377 24.20 22.57 -14.13
CA GLN A 377 23.91 23.38 -15.32
C GLN A 377 23.14 22.57 -16.38
N PRO A 378 22.21 23.20 -17.13
CA PRO A 378 21.42 22.51 -18.14
C PRO A 378 22.35 21.83 -19.12
N THR A 379 22.47 20.51 -19.00
CA THR A 379 23.05 19.69 -20.07
C THR A 379 22.08 19.73 -21.25
N SER A 380 22.57 19.45 -22.46
CA SER A 380 21.73 19.34 -23.67
C SER A 380 20.49 18.44 -23.48
N ASN A 381 20.55 17.50 -22.52
CA ASN A 381 19.44 16.63 -22.14
C ASN A 381 18.33 17.36 -21.36
N GLN A 382 18.64 18.37 -20.54
CA GLN A 382 17.62 19.13 -19.79
C GLN A 382 16.78 20.02 -20.71
N GLU A 383 17.41 20.62 -21.72
CA GLU A 383 16.74 21.41 -22.74
C GLU A 383 15.86 20.54 -23.65
N TYR A 384 16.32 19.34 -24.01
CA TYR A 384 15.51 18.32 -24.70
C TYR A 384 14.33 17.83 -23.86
N ILE A 385 14.54 17.52 -22.57
CA ILE A 385 13.45 17.12 -21.65
C ILE A 385 12.42 18.24 -21.52
N ASN A 386 12.86 19.49 -21.37
CA ASN A 386 11.96 20.65 -21.29
C ASN A 386 11.22 20.90 -22.60
N LYS A 387 11.82 20.59 -23.75
CA LYS A 387 11.20 20.67 -25.08
C LYS A 387 10.17 19.56 -25.31
N VAL A 388 10.49 18.32 -24.92
CA VAL A 388 9.57 17.18 -24.92
C VAL A 388 8.40 17.40 -23.96
N ALA A 389 8.64 18.07 -22.83
CA ALA A 389 7.61 18.43 -21.86
C ALA A 389 6.76 19.66 -22.26
N SER A 390 7.28 20.54 -23.13
CA SER A 390 6.58 21.76 -23.57
C SER A 390 5.74 21.57 -24.83
N GLU A 391 6.06 20.59 -25.66
CA GLU A 391 5.16 20.10 -26.72
C GLU A 391 4.07 19.22 -26.08
N LYS A 392 2.81 19.32 -26.53
CA LYS A 392 1.71 18.45 -26.08
C LYS A 392 1.97 17.01 -26.55
N LEU A 393 2.88 16.29 -25.89
CA LEU A 393 3.18 14.91 -26.20
C LEU A 393 2.05 14.03 -25.69
N TYR A 394 1.25 13.49 -26.62
CA TYR A 394 0.37 12.37 -26.33
C TYR A 394 1.24 11.12 -26.17
N ALA A 395 1.20 10.49 -25.01
CA ALA A 395 1.96 9.28 -24.77
C ALA A 395 1.23 8.31 -23.85
N GLY A 396 1.47 7.03 -24.11
CA GLY A 396 1.14 5.93 -23.22
C GLY A 396 2.39 5.34 -22.57
N LEU A 397 2.18 4.58 -21.50
CA LEU A 397 3.19 3.72 -20.90
C LEU A 397 2.61 2.31 -20.87
N ILE A 398 3.37 1.33 -21.38
CA ILE A 398 3.11 -0.08 -21.09
C ILE A 398 4.22 -0.53 -20.16
N LEU A 399 3.85 -1.14 -19.04
CA LEU A 399 4.77 -1.56 -17.99
C LEU A 399 4.55 -3.02 -17.63
N GLU A 400 5.58 -3.63 -17.05
CA GLU A 400 5.53 -4.96 -16.50
C GLU A 400 5.92 -4.96 -15.03
N LYS A 401 5.29 -5.85 -14.27
CA LYS A 401 5.64 -6.18 -12.89
C LYS A 401 5.87 -7.69 -12.77
N ILE A 402 6.97 -8.11 -12.18
CA ILE A 402 7.18 -9.53 -11.87
C ILE A 402 6.55 -9.97 -10.52
N ILE A 403 6.03 -11.20 -10.47
CA ILE A 403 5.55 -11.89 -9.25
C ILE A 403 6.72 -12.21 -8.31
N GLY A 404 6.40 -12.39 -7.01
CA GLY A 404 7.39 -12.56 -5.95
C GLY A 404 7.76 -11.17 -5.46
N PRO A 405 8.99 -10.69 -5.77
CA PRO A 405 10.15 -11.40 -6.35
C PRO A 405 10.87 -12.31 -5.35
N ILE A 406 11.89 -13.05 -5.82
CA ILE A 406 12.73 -13.90 -4.95
C ILE A 406 13.83 -13.06 -4.29
N SER A 407 14.37 -12.11 -5.05
CA SER A 407 15.34 -11.13 -4.57
C SER A 407 14.77 -10.38 -3.36
N SER A 408 15.57 -10.32 -2.29
CA SER A 408 15.22 -9.62 -1.07
C SER A 408 16.46 -8.99 -0.46
N GLY A 409 16.25 -7.91 0.28
CA GLY A 409 17.25 -7.25 1.09
C GLY A 409 16.76 -7.01 2.51
N HIS A 410 17.14 -5.88 3.07
CA HIS A 410 16.95 -5.57 4.47
C HIS A 410 16.77 -4.06 4.70
N LEU A 411 16.27 -3.71 5.88
CA LEU A 411 16.03 -2.35 6.34
C LEU A 411 16.82 -2.10 7.62
N LEU A 412 17.52 -0.97 7.67
CA LEU A 412 18.29 -0.51 8.83
C LEU A 412 17.88 0.92 9.22
N LEU A 413 17.85 1.19 10.51
CA LEU A 413 17.73 2.57 11.00
C LEU A 413 18.99 3.37 10.61
N LYS A 414 18.81 4.57 10.05
CA LYS A 414 19.89 5.58 9.87
C LYS A 414 20.01 6.51 11.07
N THR A 415 18.89 6.83 11.70
CA THR A 415 18.81 7.77 12.83
C THR A 415 17.82 7.25 13.89
N LYS A 416 17.76 7.94 15.04
CA LYS A 416 16.76 7.69 16.09
C LYS A 416 15.45 8.47 15.87
N ASN A 417 15.38 9.31 14.84
CA ASN A 417 14.22 10.13 14.56
C ASN A 417 13.20 9.32 13.75
N PRO A 418 11.97 9.07 14.26
CA PRO A 418 10.95 8.30 13.53
C PRO A 418 10.48 8.98 12.24
N SER A 419 10.70 10.29 12.08
CA SER A 419 10.32 11.03 10.87
C SER A 419 11.25 10.73 9.68
N ASP A 420 12.47 10.30 9.95
CA ASP A 420 13.47 10.03 8.91
C ASP A 420 13.17 8.70 8.21
N ASN A 421 13.56 8.59 6.93
CA ASN A 421 13.50 7.30 6.23
C ASN A 421 14.61 6.37 6.75
N PRO A 422 14.32 5.08 6.99
CA PRO A 422 15.37 4.09 7.19
C PRO A 422 16.14 3.84 5.88
N SER A 423 17.32 3.24 5.99
CA SER A 423 18.03 2.63 4.86
C SER A 423 17.30 1.35 4.44
N VAL A 424 17.20 1.09 3.13
CA VAL A 424 16.59 -0.14 2.61
C VAL A 424 17.31 -0.62 1.36
N THR A 425 17.58 -1.92 1.32
CA THR A 425 18.02 -2.66 0.12
C THR A 425 16.90 -3.61 -0.31
N PHE A 426 16.70 -3.74 -1.62
CA PHE A 426 15.81 -4.76 -2.18
C PHE A 426 16.55 -5.80 -3.02
N ASN A 427 17.76 -5.47 -3.47
CA ASN A 427 18.62 -6.30 -4.32
C ASN A 427 17.95 -6.67 -5.65
N TYR A 428 17.39 -5.67 -6.36
CA TYR A 428 16.68 -5.89 -7.63
C TYR A 428 17.50 -6.76 -8.60
N PHE A 429 16.87 -7.81 -9.13
CA PHE A 429 17.47 -8.77 -10.07
C PHE A 429 18.75 -9.45 -9.59
N LYS A 430 18.94 -9.58 -8.26
CA LYS A 430 20.00 -10.43 -7.69
C LYS A 430 19.80 -11.89 -8.09
N GLU A 431 18.56 -12.37 -8.05
CA GLU A 431 18.20 -13.73 -8.47
C GLU A 431 17.88 -13.77 -9.98
N LYS A 432 18.42 -14.78 -10.68
CA LYS A 432 18.33 -14.88 -12.15
C LYS A 432 16.88 -15.09 -12.64
N GLU A 433 16.07 -15.77 -11.85
CA GLU A 433 14.67 -16.05 -12.15
C GLU A 433 13.86 -14.76 -12.23
N ASP A 434 14.13 -13.78 -11.37
CA ASP A 434 13.47 -12.48 -11.40
C ASP A 434 13.79 -11.74 -12.70
N LEU A 435 15.07 -11.77 -13.12
CA LEU A 435 15.50 -11.17 -14.37
C LEU A 435 14.88 -11.88 -15.59
N THR A 436 14.79 -13.20 -15.54
CA THR A 436 14.16 -14.01 -16.60
C THR A 436 12.69 -13.66 -16.77
N ARG A 437 11.97 -13.39 -15.66
CA ARG A 437 10.57 -12.94 -15.71
C ARG A 437 10.46 -11.55 -16.35
N CYS A 438 11.35 -10.62 -16.01
CA CYS A 438 11.37 -9.29 -16.64
C CYS A 438 11.56 -9.40 -18.15
N VAL A 439 12.54 -10.20 -18.62
CA VAL A 439 12.79 -10.39 -20.05
C VAL A 439 11.55 -10.89 -20.77
N LYS A 440 10.88 -11.93 -20.25
CA LYS A 440 9.63 -12.45 -20.84
C LYS A 440 8.48 -11.43 -20.79
N GLY A 441 8.43 -10.60 -19.75
CA GLY A 441 7.50 -9.48 -19.63
C GLY A 441 7.73 -8.46 -20.74
N MET A 442 8.97 -8.03 -20.95
CA MET A 442 9.36 -7.12 -22.01
C MET A 442 9.10 -7.68 -23.41
N GLU A 443 9.34 -8.96 -23.65
CA GLU A 443 8.95 -9.64 -24.90
C GLU A 443 7.43 -9.56 -25.14
N THR A 444 6.63 -9.67 -24.09
CA THR A 444 5.17 -9.55 -24.17
C THR A 444 4.77 -8.12 -24.47
N ILE A 445 5.37 -7.13 -23.80
CA ILE A 445 5.16 -5.71 -24.12
C ILE A 445 5.46 -5.43 -25.59
N ILE A 446 6.58 -5.93 -26.13
CA ILE A 446 6.95 -5.76 -27.54
C ILE A 446 5.88 -6.32 -28.47
N LYS A 447 5.30 -7.48 -28.15
CA LYS A 447 4.20 -8.07 -28.93
C LYS A 447 2.94 -7.19 -28.88
N VAL A 448 2.60 -6.65 -27.71
CA VAL A 448 1.45 -5.73 -27.56
C VAL A 448 1.65 -4.46 -28.39
N ILE A 449 2.83 -3.84 -28.35
CA ILE A 449 3.14 -2.64 -29.14
C ILE A 449 3.02 -2.93 -30.65
N LYS A 450 3.43 -4.12 -31.10
CA LYS A 450 3.34 -4.54 -32.51
C LYS A 450 1.94 -4.96 -32.96
N SER A 451 1.01 -5.15 -32.03
CA SER A 451 -0.33 -5.66 -32.32
C SER A 451 -1.12 -4.72 -33.26
N LYS A 452 -1.99 -5.30 -34.09
CA LYS A 452 -2.92 -4.56 -34.94
C LYS A 452 -3.86 -3.70 -34.08
N SER A 453 -4.28 -4.23 -32.94
CA SER A 453 -5.20 -3.54 -32.03
C SER A 453 -4.60 -2.25 -31.45
N PHE A 454 -3.28 -2.21 -31.23
CA PHE A 454 -2.58 -1.05 -30.67
C PHE A 454 -1.98 -0.11 -31.71
N SER A 455 -2.02 -0.46 -33.01
CA SER A 455 -1.30 0.26 -34.07
C SER A 455 -1.67 1.74 -34.18
N LYS A 456 -2.92 2.11 -33.87
CA LYS A 456 -3.40 3.50 -33.90
C LYS A 456 -2.72 4.40 -32.86
N PHE A 457 -2.11 3.83 -31.82
CA PHE A 457 -1.52 4.59 -30.72
C PHE A 457 -0.01 4.69 -30.78
N ARG A 458 0.63 4.23 -31.86
CA ARG A 458 2.07 4.38 -32.10
C ARG A 458 2.33 4.93 -33.50
N TYR A 459 3.45 5.62 -33.66
CA TYR A 459 3.96 5.99 -34.98
C TYR A 459 4.46 4.74 -35.72
N SER A 460 4.20 4.65 -37.01
CA SER A 460 4.66 3.55 -37.87
C SER A 460 6.18 3.53 -38.01
N GLU A 461 6.80 4.70 -37.95
CA GLU A 461 8.21 4.97 -38.20
C GLU A 461 9.08 4.67 -36.96
N LEU A 462 8.49 4.67 -35.76
CA LEU A 462 9.20 4.38 -34.52
C LEU A 462 9.44 2.87 -34.38
N THR A 463 10.71 2.48 -34.38
CA THR A 463 11.13 1.10 -34.14
C THR A 463 11.08 0.78 -32.64
N ILE A 464 10.93 -0.50 -32.30
CA ILE A 464 11.01 -0.98 -30.91
C ILE A 464 12.35 -0.61 -30.28
N GLU A 465 13.44 -0.73 -31.04
CA GLU A 465 14.78 -0.36 -30.59
C GLU A 465 14.87 1.11 -30.22
N SER A 466 14.28 2.02 -31.01
CA SER A 466 14.23 3.44 -30.70
C SER A 466 13.44 3.71 -29.41
N LEU A 467 12.30 3.04 -29.19
CA LEU A 467 11.52 3.18 -27.96
C LEU A 467 12.30 2.71 -26.72
N LEU A 468 12.97 1.56 -26.81
CA LEU A 468 13.76 1.01 -25.70
C LEU A 468 15.01 1.85 -25.43
N THR A 469 15.74 2.28 -26.46
CA THR A 469 16.90 3.17 -26.33
C THR A 469 16.51 4.48 -25.67
N THR A 470 15.33 5.02 -26.00
CA THR A 470 14.78 6.19 -25.31
C THR A 470 14.69 5.97 -23.81
N MET A 471 14.14 4.83 -23.36
CA MET A 471 13.99 4.53 -21.93
C MET A 471 15.34 4.40 -21.20
N VAL A 472 16.36 3.80 -21.83
CA VAL A 472 17.71 3.65 -21.22
C VAL A 472 18.40 4.99 -20.99
N ASN A 473 18.14 5.96 -21.87
CA ASN A 473 18.69 7.31 -21.82
C ASN A 473 17.95 8.24 -20.84
N LEU A 474 16.79 7.82 -20.32
CA LEU A 474 16.11 8.56 -19.26
C LEU A 474 16.77 8.27 -17.90
N PRO A 475 16.91 9.27 -17.01
CA PRO A 475 17.46 9.09 -15.67
C PRO A 475 16.40 8.47 -14.73
N LEU A 476 15.94 7.25 -15.03
CA LEU A 476 14.86 6.58 -14.29
C LEU A 476 15.26 6.13 -12.89
N ASN A 477 16.54 5.84 -12.68
CA ASN A 477 17.10 5.38 -11.41
C ASN A 477 18.57 5.86 -11.27
N ARG A 478 19.15 5.63 -10.09
CA ARG A 478 20.55 5.86 -9.74
C ARG A 478 21.31 4.55 -9.54
N CYS A 479 20.85 3.47 -10.16
CA CYS A 479 21.52 2.18 -10.02
C CYS A 479 22.95 2.28 -10.58
N PRO A 480 23.95 1.66 -9.94
CA PRO A 480 25.32 1.67 -10.44
C PRO A 480 25.38 1.13 -11.88
N ARG A 481 25.91 1.95 -12.80
CA ARG A 481 26.17 1.55 -14.19
C ARG A 481 27.64 1.16 -14.36
N PRO A 482 27.98 0.17 -15.20
CA PRO A 482 29.36 -0.13 -15.56
C PRO A 482 30.08 1.11 -16.08
N ALA A 483 31.40 1.22 -15.82
CA ALA A 483 32.19 2.37 -16.25
C ALA A 483 32.23 2.57 -17.79
N ASN A 484 31.92 1.52 -18.55
CA ASN A 484 31.85 1.51 -20.01
C ASN A 484 30.40 1.54 -20.54
N ASP A 485 29.41 1.93 -19.72
CA ASP A 485 28.03 2.06 -20.16
C ASP A 485 27.91 3.20 -21.19
N THR A 486 27.69 2.84 -22.45
CA THR A 486 27.55 3.77 -23.58
C THR A 486 26.18 4.42 -23.66
N GLY A 487 25.27 4.15 -22.71
CA GLY A 487 23.85 4.53 -22.81
C GLY A 487 23.06 3.66 -23.80
N LEU A 488 23.67 2.55 -24.24
CA LEU A 488 23.05 1.57 -25.13
C LEU A 488 22.85 0.25 -24.39
N PHE A 489 21.82 -0.50 -24.80
CA PHE A 489 21.58 -1.86 -24.35
C PHE A 489 21.77 -2.84 -25.51
N THR A 490 22.32 -4.02 -25.23
CA THR A 490 22.53 -5.09 -26.24
C THR A 490 21.57 -6.27 -26.06
N THR A 491 20.98 -6.40 -24.87
CA THR A 491 20.05 -7.48 -24.51
C THR A 491 18.91 -6.93 -23.66
N LEU A 492 17.78 -7.65 -23.64
CA LEU A 492 16.66 -7.30 -22.75
C LEU A 492 17.03 -7.47 -21.26
N GLU A 493 17.99 -8.33 -20.93
CA GLU A 493 18.51 -8.43 -19.56
C GLU A 493 19.21 -7.14 -19.12
N GLN A 494 20.03 -6.57 -20.00
CA GLN A 494 20.69 -5.29 -19.76
C GLN A 494 19.65 -4.17 -19.64
N PHE A 495 18.66 -4.14 -20.55
CA PHE A 495 17.55 -3.20 -20.49
C PHE A 495 16.81 -3.27 -19.15
N CYS A 496 16.44 -4.48 -18.70
CA CYS A 496 15.76 -4.72 -17.43
C CYS A 496 16.53 -4.11 -16.26
N LYS A 497 17.84 -4.38 -16.18
CA LYS A 497 18.71 -3.87 -15.11
C LYS A 497 18.90 -2.35 -15.17
N GLN A 498 19.12 -1.77 -16.35
CA GLN A 498 19.39 -0.34 -16.51
C GLN A 498 18.15 0.53 -16.27
N THR A 499 16.95 0.01 -16.55
CA THR A 499 15.70 0.78 -16.51
C THR A 499 14.79 0.42 -15.35
N VAL A 500 15.26 -0.42 -14.41
CA VAL A 500 14.46 -0.89 -13.28
C VAL A 500 13.92 0.28 -12.46
N MET A 501 12.64 0.20 -12.14
CA MET A 501 11.94 1.09 -11.23
C MET A 501 11.19 0.27 -10.18
N THR A 502 10.71 0.94 -9.15
CA THR A 502 9.75 0.38 -8.21
C THR A 502 8.34 0.43 -8.82
N ILE A 503 7.50 -0.58 -8.57
CA ILE A 503 6.03 -0.43 -8.74
C ILE A 503 5.34 -0.01 -7.43
N TRP A 504 6.12 0.42 -6.44
CA TRP A 504 5.68 0.82 -5.09
C TRP A 504 4.91 -0.28 -4.34
N HIS A 505 5.17 -1.55 -4.66
CA HIS A 505 4.55 -2.71 -4.02
C HIS A 505 5.49 -3.38 -3.00
N TYR A 506 6.43 -2.63 -2.43
CA TYR A 506 7.36 -3.15 -1.45
C TYR A 506 6.68 -3.66 -0.17
N HIS A 507 7.25 -4.70 0.39
CA HIS A 507 6.71 -5.48 1.50
C HIS A 507 7.84 -6.17 2.29
N GLY A 508 7.48 -6.85 3.38
CA GLY A 508 8.44 -7.53 4.25
C GLY A 508 8.98 -6.69 5.41
N GLY A 509 9.97 -7.23 6.12
CA GLY A 509 10.54 -6.61 7.34
C GLY A 509 9.90 -7.05 8.65
N CYS A 510 8.67 -7.56 8.65
CA CYS A 510 7.98 -8.11 9.84
C CYS A 510 7.24 -9.43 9.50
N GLN A 511 7.84 -10.28 8.67
CA GLN A 511 7.19 -11.45 8.08
C GLN A 511 6.59 -12.43 9.12
N VAL A 512 5.43 -13.01 8.79
CA VAL A 512 4.77 -14.07 9.57
C VAL A 512 5.68 -15.30 9.71
N GLY A 513 5.82 -15.88 10.89
CA GLY A 513 6.75 -16.97 11.17
C GLY A 513 8.22 -16.55 11.37
N ARG A 514 8.56 -15.26 11.19
CA ARG A 514 9.90 -14.72 11.45
C ARG A 514 9.88 -13.67 12.56
N VAL A 515 8.99 -12.67 12.45
CA VAL A 515 8.85 -11.58 13.44
C VAL A 515 7.53 -11.67 14.19
N VAL A 516 6.45 -12.08 13.51
CA VAL A 516 5.13 -12.27 14.09
C VAL A 516 4.64 -13.71 13.94
N ASP A 517 3.77 -14.18 14.82
CA ASP A 517 3.15 -15.51 14.72
C ASP A 517 1.98 -15.54 13.69
N LYS A 518 1.31 -16.70 13.54
CA LYS A 518 0.13 -16.86 12.65
C LYS A 518 -1.10 -16.03 13.05
N ASN A 519 -1.07 -15.45 14.24
CA ASN A 519 -2.06 -14.49 14.72
C ASN A 519 -1.51 -13.05 14.67
N TYR A 520 -0.41 -12.83 13.96
CA TYR A 520 0.23 -11.53 13.78
C TYR A 520 0.75 -10.90 15.07
N LYS A 521 0.95 -11.69 16.14
CA LYS A 521 1.55 -11.24 17.41
C LYS A 521 3.06 -11.25 17.31
N VAL A 522 3.72 -10.20 17.78
CA VAL A 522 5.18 -10.10 17.80
C VAL A 522 5.77 -11.16 18.73
N TYR A 523 6.77 -11.90 18.27
CA TYR A 523 7.43 -12.92 19.09
C TYR A 523 8.07 -12.32 20.35
N ASN A 524 8.06 -13.09 21.44
CA ASN A 524 8.67 -12.76 22.73
C ASN A 524 8.14 -11.48 23.41
N VAL A 525 7.04 -10.92 22.92
CA VAL A 525 6.35 -9.74 23.48
C VAL A 525 4.86 -10.03 23.59
N SER A 526 4.22 -9.50 24.64
CA SER A 526 2.77 -9.58 24.80
C SER A 526 2.09 -8.25 24.50
N GLY A 527 0.85 -8.30 24.01
CA GLY A 527 0.03 -7.11 23.77
C GLY A 527 0.47 -6.27 22.55
N LEU A 528 1.20 -6.87 21.61
CA LEU A 528 1.72 -6.19 20.41
C LEU A 528 1.51 -7.06 19.15
N ARG A 529 0.97 -6.44 18.09
CA ARG A 529 0.80 -7.05 16.76
C ARG A 529 1.34 -6.18 15.64
N VAL A 530 1.55 -6.78 14.48
CA VAL A 530 1.81 -6.06 13.22
C VAL A 530 0.81 -6.52 12.18
N VAL A 531 0.01 -5.61 11.61
CA VAL A 531 -1.04 -5.90 10.62
C VAL A 531 -0.93 -4.87 9.49
N ASP A 532 -0.03 -5.16 8.54
CA ASP A 532 0.14 -4.42 7.29
C ASP A 532 1.02 -5.24 6.30
N GLY A 533 1.41 -4.62 5.18
CA GLY A 533 2.24 -5.26 4.14
C GLY A 533 3.63 -5.69 4.59
N SER A 534 4.15 -5.24 5.75
CA SER A 534 5.43 -5.70 6.29
C SER A 534 5.44 -7.19 6.64
N THR A 535 4.25 -7.78 6.77
CA THR A 535 4.05 -9.17 7.20
C THR A 535 4.07 -10.17 6.03
N PHE A 536 4.12 -9.69 4.79
CA PHE A 536 4.06 -10.51 3.59
C PHE A 536 5.44 -11.06 3.17
N TYR A 537 5.44 -12.26 2.60
CA TYR A 537 6.60 -12.86 1.93
C TYR A 537 6.69 -12.55 0.44
N ALA A 538 5.55 -12.28 -0.17
CA ALA A 538 5.42 -12.02 -1.60
C ALA A 538 4.20 -11.13 -1.82
N SER A 539 4.20 -10.41 -2.95
CA SER A 539 3.03 -9.64 -3.40
C SER A 539 1.85 -10.59 -3.64
N PRO A 540 0.65 -10.32 -3.09
CA PRO A 540 -0.49 -11.25 -3.10
C PRO A 540 -1.19 -11.42 -4.46
N GLY A 541 -0.70 -10.77 -5.50
CA GLY A 541 -1.29 -10.76 -6.84
C GLY A 541 -0.75 -9.57 -7.63
N THR A 542 -1.57 -9.04 -8.54
CA THR A 542 -1.21 -7.90 -9.39
C THR A 542 -0.92 -6.63 -8.56
N ASN A 543 -1.84 -6.26 -7.66
CA ASN A 543 -1.69 -5.06 -6.83
C ASN A 543 -2.13 -5.40 -5.40
N PRO A 544 -1.35 -5.02 -4.37
CA PRO A 544 -1.57 -5.48 -3.01
C PRO A 544 -2.67 -4.73 -2.26
N GLN A 545 -3.12 -3.57 -2.75
CA GLN A 545 -3.93 -2.66 -1.92
C GLN A 545 -5.23 -3.26 -1.39
N ALA A 546 -5.96 -4.01 -2.23
CA ALA A 546 -7.19 -4.66 -1.83
C ALA A 546 -6.92 -5.67 -0.72
N THR A 547 -5.87 -6.47 -0.88
CA THR A 547 -5.44 -7.49 0.09
C THR A 547 -4.97 -6.87 1.40
N VAL A 548 -4.30 -5.70 1.37
CA VAL A 548 -3.87 -5.00 2.59
C VAL A 548 -5.06 -4.38 3.33
N MET A 549 -6.05 -3.81 2.62
CA MET A 549 -7.31 -3.38 3.25
C MET A 549 -8.05 -4.59 3.85
N MET A 550 -8.12 -5.69 3.09
CA MET A 550 -8.76 -6.94 3.48
C MET A 550 -8.11 -7.52 4.73
N LEU A 551 -6.78 -7.53 4.81
CA LEU A 551 -6.05 -7.96 5.99
C LEU A 551 -6.44 -7.19 7.25
N GLY A 552 -6.62 -5.86 7.14
CA GLY A 552 -7.07 -5.02 8.25
C GLY A 552 -8.44 -5.44 8.79
N ARG A 553 -9.42 -5.58 7.90
CA ARG A 553 -10.77 -6.09 8.22
C ARG A 553 -10.72 -7.51 8.79
N TYR A 554 -10.06 -8.43 8.09
CA TYR A 554 -9.93 -9.85 8.43
C TYR A 554 -9.36 -10.02 9.84
N MET A 555 -8.26 -9.34 10.15
CA MET A 555 -7.65 -9.42 11.48
C MET A 555 -8.50 -8.75 12.55
N GLY A 556 -9.17 -7.63 12.24
CA GLY A 556 -10.13 -6.99 13.15
C GLY A 556 -11.24 -7.96 13.57
N ARG A 557 -11.84 -8.67 12.61
CA ARG A 557 -12.89 -9.68 12.88
C ARG A 557 -12.36 -10.83 13.74
N ARG A 558 -11.18 -11.36 13.43
CA ARG A 558 -10.56 -12.44 14.22
C ARG A 558 -10.25 -12.00 15.65
N ILE A 559 -9.79 -10.77 15.85
CA ILE A 559 -9.53 -10.20 17.18
C ILE A 559 -10.83 -10.08 17.98
N LEU A 560 -11.90 -9.53 17.40
CA LEU A 560 -13.20 -9.40 18.07
C LEU A 560 -13.83 -10.75 18.40
N GLN A 561 -13.76 -11.73 17.50
CA GLN A 561 -14.21 -13.10 17.75
C GLN A 561 -13.46 -13.72 18.93
N SER A 562 -12.13 -13.56 18.96
CA SER A 562 -11.28 -14.06 20.03
C SER A 562 -11.61 -13.40 21.37
N ARG A 563 -11.84 -12.08 21.39
CA ARG A 563 -12.27 -11.36 22.60
C ARG A 563 -13.63 -11.87 23.09
N THR A 564 -14.60 -12.00 22.20
CA THR A 564 -15.95 -12.48 22.54
C THR A 564 -15.90 -13.88 23.13
N ALA A 565 -15.12 -14.79 22.53
CA ALA A 565 -14.92 -16.13 23.04
C ALA A 565 -14.25 -16.14 24.43
N ALA A 566 -13.26 -15.26 24.67
CA ALA A 566 -12.61 -15.13 25.96
C ALA A 566 -13.56 -14.60 27.05
N LEU A 567 -14.42 -13.61 26.72
CA LEU A 567 -15.42 -13.08 27.64
C LEU A 567 -16.46 -14.15 28.02
N LYS A 568 -16.97 -14.90 27.05
CA LYS A 568 -17.88 -16.04 27.33
C LYS A 568 -17.24 -17.07 28.25
N LYS A 569 -15.97 -17.41 28.04
CA LYS A 569 -15.27 -18.38 28.91
C LYS A 569 -15.09 -17.90 30.35
N LYS A 570 -14.99 -16.58 30.59
CA LYS A 570 -14.93 -16.03 31.95
C LYS A 570 -16.30 -16.06 32.63
N SER A 571 -17.37 -15.72 31.91
CA SER A 571 -18.74 -15.75 32.46
C SER A 571 -19.30 -17.14 32.79
N PHE A 572 -18.62 -18.23 32.40
CA PHE A 572 -18.98 -19.60 32.81
C PHE A 572 -18.12 -20.13 33.98
N LYS A 573 -17.09 -19.37 34.39
CA LYS A 573 -16.20 -19.71 35.51
C LYS A 573 -16.50 -18.91 36.78
N ASP A 574 -17.16 -17.77 36.62
CA ASP A 574 -17.82 -16.99 37.67
C ASP A 574 -19.28 -17.44 37.75
#